data_AF-A0A4P5XHF9-F1
#
_entry.id   AF-A0A4P5XHF9-F1
#
_cell.length_a   1.000
_cell.length_b   1.000
_cell.length_c   1.000
_cell.angle_alpha   90.00
_cell.angle_beta   90.00
_cell.angle_gamma   90.00
#
_symmetry.space_group_name_H-M   'P 1'
#
loop_
_entity.id
_entity.type
_entity.pdbx_description
1 polymer ?
#
loop_
_entity_poly.entity_id
_entity_poly.type
_entity_poly.pdbx_seq_one_letter_code
_entity_poly.pdbx_strand_id
1 'polypeptide(L)'
;MLGGCAANRGADGSFAADASAGMARGALARAAAPCVGCELAELVGHMSGSFASTAQSERDKEFFDIRLHMTAIWPQYTTPELKWLYVEQAMATQLDKPYRQRIYRVSEAGVTQQGQPTFVSEVYEFENSSGFAGAYAVPKAFDAMKPEQLILREGCGVLLTKIMPGVYEGGTQGTGCLSSLRGATYATSKVHIDSTGLYTWDQGFDKDGKQVWGAVKSGYEFKRQVQ
;
A
#
# COMPACT_ATOMS: atom_id res chain seq x y z
N MET A 1 -88.37 -47.42 39.33
CA MET A 1 -88.01 -46.00 39.17
C MET A 1 -86.65 -45.95 38.47
N LEU A 2 -86.61 -45.23 37.35
CA LEU A 2 -85.45 -44.56 36.72
C LEU A 2 -84.17 -45.36 36.38
N GLY A 3 -83.84 -45.32 35.08
CA GLY A 3 -82.49 -45.43 34.49
C GLY A 3 -82.00 -46.85 34.21
N GLY A 4 -81.50 -47.23 33.04
CA GLY A 4 -81.12 -46.52 31.81
C GLY A 4 -80.18 -47.46 31.03
N CYS A 5 -80.55 -47.86 29.81
CA CYS A 5 -79.82 -48.83 28.99
C CYS A 5 -78.88 -48.16 27.97
N ALA A 6 -77.61 -48.60 28.04
CA ALA A 6 -76.70 -49.03 26.96
C ALA A 6 -76.58 -48.29 25.61
N ALA A 7 -75.31 -47.96 25.29
CA ALA A 7 -74.51 -48.16 24.04
C ALA A 7 -75.10 -47.70 22.67
N ASN A 8 -74.36 -47.20 21.68
CA ASN A 8 -73.06 -47.62 21.12
C ASN A 8 -72.63 -46.68 19.95
N ARG A 9 -71.35 -46.77 19.53
CA ARG A 9 -70.74 -46.54 18.18
C ARG A 9 -70.51 -45.14 17.56
N GLY A 10 -69.35 -45.08 16.87
CA GLY A 10 -69.04 -44.24 15.69
C GLY A 10 -67.90 -43.25 15.94
N ALA A 11 -66.98 -42.87 15.04
CA ALA A 11 -66.34 -43.37 13.81
C ALA A 11 -65.51 -42.18 13.26
N ASP A 12 -64.43 -42.49 12.55
CA ASP A 12 -63.77 -41.72 11.46
C ASP A 12 -63.10 -40.35 11.66
N GLY A 13 -61.84 -40.29 11.19
CA GLY A 13 -61.43 -39.34 10.14
C GLY A 13 -60.35 -38.30 10.46
N SER A 14 -59.45 -38.08 9.49
CA SER A 14 -58.38 -37.05 9.36
C SER A 14 -57.07 -37.35 10.11
N PHE A 15 -55.87 -37.36 9.50
CA PHE A 15 -55.23 -36.30 8.73
C PHE A 15 -54.42 -36.83 7.53
N ALA A 16 -54.49 -36.11 6.41
CA ALA A 16 -53.69 -36.31 5.21
C ALA A 16 -52.28 -35.68 5.38
N ALA A 17 -51.27 -36.36 4.82
CA ALA A 17 -49.91 -35.87 4.69
C ALA A 17 -49.80 -34.98 3.44
N ASP A 18 -49.33 -33.75 3.61
CA ASP A 18 -49.02 -32.82 2.51
C ASP A 18 -47.50 -32.69 2.40
N ALA A 19 -46.93 -33.26 1.34
CA ALA A 19 -45.52 -33.18 1.01
C ALA A 19 -45.33 -32.09 -0.05
N SER A 20 -45.04 -30.87 0.38
CA SER A 20 -44.57 -29.81 -0.52
C SER A 20 -43.05 -29.67 -0.43
N ALA A 21 -42.38 -30.06 -1.51
CA ALA A 21 -40.96 -29.85 -1.71
C ALA A 21 -40.68 -28.36 -1.99
N GLY A 22 -40.16 -27.65 -0.99
CA GLY A 22 -39.67 -26.29 -1.15
C GLY A 22 -38.33 -26.27 -1.88
N MET A 23 -38.31 -25.94 -3.17
CA MET A 23 -37.07 -25.52 -3.85
C MET A 23 -36.76 -24.08 -3.44
N ALA A 24 -35.95 -23.91 -2.40
CA ALA A 24 -35.35 -22.63 -2.07
C ALA A 24 -34.39 -22.23 -3.21
N ARG A 25 -34.81 -21.26 -4.04
CA ARG A 25 -33.93 -20.58 -4.98
C ARG A 25 -32.86 -19.85 -4.18
N GLY A 26 -31.65 -20.41 -4.12
CA GLY A 26 -30.48 -19.73 -3.61
C GLY A 26 -30.24 -18.47 -4.44
N ALA A 27 -30.44 -17.30 -3.83
CA ALA A 27 -30.00 -16.05 -4.42
C ALA A 27 -28.46 -16.09 -4.45
N LEU A 28 -27.89 -16.28 -5.64
CA LEU A 28 -26.47 -16.03 -5.87
C LEU A 28 -26.21 -14.56 -5.52
N ALA A 29 -25.43 -14.32 -4.46
CA ALA A 29 -24.96 -13.00 -4.11
C ALA A 29 -24.24 -12.41 -5.33
N ARG A 30 -24.81 -11.34 -5.89
CA ARG A 30 -24.17 -10.59 -6.96
C ARG A 30 -22.91 -9.97 -6.37
N ALA A 31 -21.73 -10.43 -6.81
CA ALA A 31 -20.48 -9.78 -6.46
C ALA A 31 -20.62 -8.27 -6.76
N ALA A 32 -20.31 -7.43 -5.78
CA ALA A 32 -20.28 -5.99 -6.00
C ALA A 32 -19.37 -5.70 -7.18
N ALA A 33 -19.77 -4.77 -8.05
CA ALA A 33 -18.88 -4.31 -9.11
C ALA A 33 -17.57 -3.83 -8.45
N PRO A 34 -16.40 -4.24 -8.94
CA PRO A 34 -15.13 -3.83 -8.36
C PRO A 34 -15.08 -2.31 -8.34
N CYS A 35 -14.86 -1.74 -7.16
CA CYS A 35 -14.79 -0.29 -7.05
C CYS A 35 -13.49 0.20 -7.67
N VAL A 36 -13.62 1.07 -8.69
CA VAL A 36 -12.51 1.64 -9.43
C VAL A 36 -11.61 2.42 -8.45
N GLY A 37 -10.31 2.13 -8.46
CA GLY A 37 -9.33 2.83 -7.63
C GLY A 37 -9.30 2.44 -6.15
N CYS A 38 -10.14 1.50 -5.69
CA CYS A 38 -10.13 1.07 -4.28
C CYS A 38 -8.83 0.38 -3.88
N GLU A 39 -8.31 -0.48 -4.75
CA GLU A 39 -7.06 -1.21 -4.51
C GLU A 39 -5.87 -0.25 -4.40
N LEU A 40 -5.84 0.79 -5.25
CA LEU A 40 -4.85 1.86 -5.17
C LEU A 40 -5.05 2.71 -3.91
N ALA A 41 -6.30 3.04 -3.55
CA ALA A 41 -6.59 3.82 -2.35
C ALA A 41 -6.15 3.07 -1.07
N GLU A 42 -6.33 1.76 -1.02
CA GLU A 42 -5.84 0.90 0.06
C GLU A 42 -4.30 0.96 0.14
N LEU A 43 -3.60 0.71 -0.98
CA LEU A 43 -2.13 0.79 -1.04
C LEU A 43 -1.63 2.15 -0.55
N VAL A 44 -2.21 3.24 -1.05
CA VAL A 44 -1.81 4.60 -0.68
C VAL A 44 -2.14 4.91 0.78
N GLY A 45 -3.20 4.32 1.33
CA GLY A 45 -3.49 4.34 2.77
C GLY A 45 -2.40 3.65 3.59
N HIS A 46 -1.87 2.52 3.13
CA HIS A 46 -0.73 1.86 3.76
C HIS A 46 0.57 2.66 3.61
N MET A 47 0.80 3.29 2.47
CA MET A 47 1.99 4.13 2.26
C MET A 47 1.95 5.41 3.10
N SER A 48 0.77 6.00 3.32
CA SER A 48 0.63 7.29 3.98
C SER A 48 0.80 7.19 5.49
N GLY A 49 1.49 8.17 6.08
CA GLY A 49 1.68 8.29 7.52
C GLY A 49 3.11 8.66 7.92
N SER A 50 3.39 8.51 9.21
CA SER A 50 4.72 8.68 9.80
C SER A 50 5.25 7.32 10.22
N PHE A 51 6.51 7.05 9.90
CA PHE A 51 7.17 5.78 10.16
C PHE A 51 8.57 6.02 10.73
N ALA A 52 9.09 5.06 11.47
CA ALA A 52 10.44 5.13 12.03
C ALA A 52 11.16 3.79 12.04
N SER A 53 12.48 3.83 11.85
CA SER A 53 13.37 2.68 12.01
C SER A 53 13.96 2.52 13.42
N THR A 54 13.39 3.21 14.41
CA THR A 54 13.91 3.28 15.79
C THR A 54 14.18 1.90 16.37
N ALA A 55 13.18 1.00 16.36
CA ALA A 55 13.33 -0.35 16.90
C ALA A 55 14.44 -1.17 16.21
N GLN A 56 14.69 -0.93 14.91
CA GLN A 56 15.79 -1.57 14.19
C GLN A 56 17.14 -0.99 14.63
N SER A 57 17.28 0.34 14.63
CA SER A 57 18.51 1.04 15.06
C SER A 57 18.88 0.81 16.54
N GLU A 58 17.89 0.48 17.37
CA GLU A 58 18.11 0.09 18.75
C GLU A 58 18.72 -1.30 18.85
N ARG A 59 18.20 -2.26 18.07
CA ARG A 59 18.69 -3.65 18.01
C ARG A 59 20.02 -3.78 17.24
N ASP A 60 20.24 -2.97 16.22
CA ASP A 60 21.40 -3.05 15.34
C ASP A 60 21.96 -1.65 15.02
N LYS A 61 23.16 -1.38 15.54
CA LYS A 61 23.81 -0.06 15.46
C LYS A 61 24.42 0.25 14.09
N GLU A 62 24.40 -0.69 13.14
CA GLU A 62 24.72 -0.40 11.74
C GLU A 62 23.60 0.41 11.04
N PHE A 63 22.38 0.37 11.58
CA PHE A 63 21.24 1.13 11.07
C PHE A 63 21.06 2.43 11.84
N PHE A 64 20.82 3.51 11.09
CA PHE A 64 20.47 4.79 11.68
C PHE A 64 18.99 4.84 12.08
N ASP A 65 18.66 5.64 13.10
CA ASP A 65 17.26 5.97 13.41
C ASP A 65 16.75 7.02 12.41
N ILE A 66 15.92 6.57 11.47
CA ILE A 66 15.39 7.35 10.36
C ILE A 66 13.89 7.54 10.58
N ARG A 67 13.43 8.78 10.37
CA ARG A 67 12.00 9.11 10.23
C ARG A 67 11.65 9.18 8.76
N LEU A 68 10.54 8.55 8.41
CA LEU A 68 9.95 8.54 7.07
C LEU A 68 8.53 9.10 7.18
N HIS A 69 8.24 10.14 6.42
CA HIS A 69 6.89 10.71 6.31
C HIS A 69 6.41 10.61 4.87
N MET A 70 5.17 10.18 4.69
CA MET A 70 4.52 10.08 3.39
C MET A 70 3.13 10.68 3.51
N THR A 71 2.85 11.75 2.77
CA THR A 71 1.58 12.48 2.86
C THR A 71 0.97 12.67 1.48
N ALA A 72 -0.35 12.47 1.38
CA ALA A 72 -1.06 12.75 0.14
C ALA A 72 -1.10 14.25 -0.14
N ILE A 73 -0.82 14.62 -1.39
CA ILE A 73 -0.81 16.00 -1.86
C ILE A 73 -1.66 16.11 -3.13
N TRP A 74 -1.89 17.34 -3.59
CA TRP A 74 -2.48 17.62 -4.89
C TRP A 74 -3.80 16.85 -5.19
N PRO A 75 -4.85 17.08 -4.38
CA PRO A 75 -6.17 16.50 -4.65
C PRO A 75 -6.69 16.86 -6.05
N GLN A 76 -6.32 18.02 -6.59
CA GLN A 76 -6.70 18.48 -7.93
C GLN A 76 -6.04 17.70 -9.08
N TYR A 77 -4.93 17.00 -8.83
CA TYR A 77 -4.22 16.18 -9.82
C TYR A 77 -4.40 14.67 -9.57
N THR A 78 -5.27 14.32 -8.63
CA THR A 78 -5.54 12.94 -8.23
C THR A 78 -6.79 12.41 -8.95
N THR A 79 -6.75 11.15 -9.41
CA THR A 79 -7.91 10.41 -9.94
C THR A 79 -8.15 9.14 -9.10
N PRO A 80 -9.21 8.36 -9.33
CA PRO A 80 -9.34 7.04 -8.71
C PRO A 80 -8.11 6.14 -8.93
N GLU A 81 -7.49 6.21 -10.12
CA GLU A 81 -6.40 5.34 -10.59
C GLU A 81 -4.99 5.97 -10.48
N LEU A 82 -4.88 7.19 -9.95
CA LEU A 82 -3.61 7.92 -9.81
C LEU A 82 -3.61 8.81 -8.57
N LYS A 83 -2.65 8.61 -7.66
CA LYS A 83 -2.43 9.40 -6.45
C LYS A 83 -1.04 10.03 -6.42
N TRP A 84 -0.90 11.12 -5.66
CA TRP A 84 0.37 11.80 -5.43
C TRP A 84 0.73 11.82 -3.95
N LEU A 85 1.99 11.49 -3.63
CA LEU A 85 2.53 11.53 -2.27
C LEU A 85 3.78 12.39 -2.23
N TYR A 86 3.87 13.29 -1.24
CA TYR A 86 5.15 13.82 -0.80
C TYR A 86 5.81 12.84 0.17
N VAL A 87 7.11 12.60 -0.01
CA VAL A 87 7.91 11.66 0.77
C VAL A 87 9.13 12.35 1.31
N GLU A 88 9.34 12.26 2.62
CA GLU A 88 10.45 12.86 3.34
C GLU A 88 11.15 11.84 4.23
N GLN A 89 12.48 11.82 4.17
CA GLN A 89 13.31 11.02 5.08
C GLN A 89 14.37 11.88 5.75
N ALA A 90 14.46 11.76 7.07
CA ALA A 90 15.40 12.49 7.90
C ALA A 90 15.99 11.58 8.99
N MET A 91 17.19 11.90 9.44
CA MET A 91 17.72 11.34 10.68
C MET A 91 16.84 11.81 11.85
N ALA A 92 16.59 10.96 12.84
CA ALA A 92 15.80 11.33 14.01
C ALA A 92 16.36 12.54 14.79
N THR A 93 17.67 12.81 14.65
CA THR A 93 18.37 13.94 15.27
C THR A 93 18.39 15.21 14.42
N GLN A 94 17.89 15.17 13.18
CA GLN A 94 17.98 16.26 12.19
C GLN A 94 16.70 16.33 11.33
N LEU A 95 15.53 16.42 11.98
CA LEU A 95 14.23 16.44 11.30
C LEU A 95 14.03 17.65 10.39
N ASP A 96 14.70 18.77 10.68
CA ASP A 96 14.69 19.99 9.89
C ASP A 96 15.60 19.92 8.64
N LYS A 97 16.39 18.85 8.50
CA LYS A 97 17.35 18.64 7.41
C LYS A 97 17.19 17.25 6.80
N PRO A 98 16.04 16.97 6.18
CA PRO A 98 15.83 15.69 5.50
C PRO A 98 16.87 15.49 4.41
N TYR A 99 17.50 14.32 4.41
CA TYR A 99 18.49 13.96 3.39
C TYR A 99 17.82 13.51 2.08
N ARG A 100 16.52 13.19 2.13
CA ARG A 100 15.75 12.80 0.94
C ARG A 100 14.34 13.39 1.00
N GLN A 101 13.99 14.08 -0.06
CA GLN A 101 12.65 14.61 -0.32
C GLN A 101 12.26 14.23 -1.75
N ARG A 102 11.11 13.60 -1.96
CA ARG A 102 10.63 13.13 -3.27
C ARG A 102 9.13 13.35 -3.40
N ILE A 103 8.66 13.37 -4.64
CA ILE A 103 7.25 13.19 -4.97
C ILE A 103 7.09 11.81 -5.59
N TYR A 104 6.11 11.04 -5.11
CA TYR A 104 5.71 9.78 -5.74
C TYR A 104 4.40 9.97 -6.49
N ARG A 105 4.35 9.49 -7.74
CA ARG A 105 3.12 9.29 -8.51
C ARG A 105 2.80 7.80 -8.46
N VAL A 106 1.70 7.43 -7.80
CA VAL A 106 1.29 6.04 -7.63
C VAL A 106 0.07 5.77 -8.47
N SER A 107 0.14 4.81 -9.40
CA SER A 107 -0.98 4.47 -10.28
C SER A 107 -1.14 2.97 -10.43
N GLU A 108 -2.34 2.55 -10.83
CA GLU A 108 -2.59 1.15 -11.23
C GLU A 108 -1.75 0.79 -12.46
N ALA A 109 -1.23 -0.45 -12.49
CA ALA A 109 -0.38 -0.98 -13.55
C ALA A 109 -0.94 -2.26 -14.19
N GLY A 110 -2.18 -2.64 -13.82
CA GLY A 110 -2.87 -3.82 -14.33
C GLY A 110 -2.96 -4.95 -13.32
N VAL A 111 -2.85 -6.18 -13.81
CA VAL A 111 -2.90 -7.40 -13.00
C VAL A 111 -1.83 -8.39 -13.44
N THR A 112 -1.35 -9.23 -12.52
CA THR A 112 -0.48 -10.36 -12.84
C THR A 112 -1.26 -11.44 -13.60
N GLN A 113 -0.54 -12.46 -14.12
CA GLN A 113 -1.17 -13.63 -14.73
C GLN A 113 -2.06 -14.41 -13.74
N GLN A 114 -1.79 -14.29 -12.45
CA GLN A 114 -2.55 -14.88 -11.35
C GLN A 114 -3.73 -13.99 -10.91
N GLY A 115 -3.97 -12.86 -11.58
CA GLY A 115 -5.06 -11.94 -11.29
C GLY A 115 -4.82 -11.01 -10.10
N GLN A 116 -3.57 -10.87 -9.64
CA GLN A 116 -3.25 -9.96 -8.53
C GLN A 116 -3.08 -8.53 -9.05
N PRO A 117 -3.67 -7.51 -8.40
CA PRO A 117 -3.45 -6.11 -8.77
C PRO A 117 -1.98 -5.72 -8.74
N THR A 118 -1.56 -4.94 -9.73
CA THR A 118 -0.22 -4.34 -9.80
C THR A 118 -0.31 -2.82 -9.84
N PHE A 119 0.74 -2.17 -9.35
CA PHE A 119 0.84 -0.71 -9.24
C PHE A 119 2.26 -0.28 -9.59
N VAL A 120 2.40 0.95 -10.05
CA VAL A 120 3.70 1.60 -10.22
C VAL A 120 3.77 2.83 -9.33
N SER A 121 4.86 2.97 -8.59
CA SER A 121 5.23 4.18 -7.87
C SER A 121 6.41 4.82 -8.58
N GLU A 122 6.12 5.82 -9.41
CA GLU A 122 7.16 6.62 -10.09
C GLU A 122 7.74 7.66 -9.14
N VAL A 123 9.03 7.91 -9.26
CA VAL A 123 9.77 8.81 -8.37
C VAL A 123 10.11 10.09 -9.10
N TYR A 124 9.80 11.21 -8.47
CA TYR A 124 10.07 12.55 -8.97
C TYR A 124 10.94 13.32 -7.98
N GLU A 125 11.83 14.14 -8.55
CA GLU A 125 12.75 15.01 -7.84
C GLU A 125 12.36 16.47 -7.98
N PHE A 126 12.68 17.24 -6.96
CA PHE A 126 12.64 18.69 -6.99
C PHE A 126 13.93 19.22 -7.61
N GLU A 127 13.84 20.26 -8.44
CA GLU A 127 15.03 21.06 -8.81
C GLU A 127 15.72 21.63 -7.55
N ASN A 128 14.91 22.12 -6.61
CA ASN A 128 15.37 22.53 -5.28
C ASN A 128 14.36 22.09 -4.22
N SER A 129 14.81 21.26 -3.28
CA SER A 129 13.99 20.72 -2.20
C SER A 129 14.13 21.46 -0.86
N SER A 130 15.01 22.45 -0.74
CA SER A 130 15.33 23.06 0.56
C SER A 130 14.14 23.72 1.27
N GLY A 131 13.13 24.16 0.52
CA GLY A 131 11.93 24.81 1.05
C GLY A 131 10.82 23.86 1.52
N PHE A 132 10.97 22.54 1.32
CA PHE A 132 9.91 21.56 1.60
C PHE A 132 10.16 20.71 2.86
N ALA A 133 11.27 20.93 3.57
CA ALA A 133 11.54 20.22 4.81
C ALA A 133 10.41 20.42 5.82
N GLY A 134 9.82 19.32 6.32
CA GLY A 134 8.67 19.34 7.22
C GLY A 134 7.31 19.58 6.52
N ALA A 135 7.27 19.80 5.21
CA ALA A 135 6.03 20.11 4.48
C ALA A 135 5.03 18.94 4.48
N TYR A 136 5.44 17.73 4.86
CA TYR A 136 4.54 16.59 5.07
C TYR A 136 3.42 16.90 6.08
N ALA A 137 3.69 17.79 7.05
CA ALA A 137 2.72 18.22 8.06
C ALA A 137 1.71 19.24 7.53
N VAL A 138 1.98 19.87 6.39
CA VAL A 138 1.14 20.90 5.76
C VAL A 138 0.99 20.61 4.27
N PRO A 139 0.15 19.63 3.86
CA PRO A 139 0.02 19.23 2.45
C PRO A 139 -0.32 20.38 1.48
N LYS A 140 -0.99 21.43 1.96
CA LYS A 140 -1.29 22.64 1.16
C LYS A 140 -0.05 23.44 0.74
N ALA A 141 1.11 23.21 1.35
CA ALA A 141 2.37 23.83 0.95
C ALA A 141 2.74 23.52 -0.50
N PHE A 142 2.19 22.44 -1.07
CA PHE A 142 2.42 22.03 -2.45
C PHE A 142 1.45 22.68 -3.45
N ASP A 143 0.38 23.36 -3.03
CA ASP A 143 -0.69 23.86 -3.92
C ASP A 143 -0.21 24.87 -4.97
N ALA A 144 0.88 25.60 -4.67
CA ALA A 144 1.49 26.55 -5.61
C ALA A 144 2.40 25.87 -6.65
N MET A 145 2.79 24.62 -6.42
CA MET A 145 3.61 23.82 -7.32
C MET A 145 2.73 22.93 -8.20
N LYS A 146 3.21 22.66 -9.41
CA LYS A 146 2.57 21.73 -10.34
C LYS A 146 3.47 20.54 -10.65
N PRO A 147 2.91 19.35 -10.97
CA PRO A 147 3.68 18.17 -11.32
C PRO A 147 4.71 18.38 -12.43
N GLU A 148 4.43 19.27 -13.40
CA GLU A 148 5.32 19.51 -14.55
C GLU A 148 6.63 20.21 -14.18
N GLN A 149 6.73 20.74 -12.96
CA GLN A 149 7.96 21.36 -12.42
C GLN A 149 8.91 20.33 -11.80
N LEU A 150 8.48 19.07 -11.71
CA LEU A 150 9.27 18.00 -11.15
C LEU A 150 10.08 17.27 -12.23
N ILE A 151 11.22 16.70 -11.82
CA ILE A 151 12.07 15.90 -12.68
C ILE A 151 11.75 14.42 -12.45
N LEU A 152 11.24 13.73 -13.48
CA LEU A 152 11.03 12.28 -13.42
C LEU A 152 12.38 11.55 -13.31
N ARG A 153 12.49 10.65 -12.35
CA ARG A 153 13.60 9.69 -12.24
C ARG A 153 13.29 8.46 -13.09
N GLU A 154 13.56 8.56 -14.38
CA GLU A 154 13.35 7.46 -15.33
C GLU A 154 14.03 6.17 -14.85
N GLY A 155 13.34 5.04 -15.02
CA GLY A 155 13.81 3.72 -14.59
C GLY A 155 13.81 3.47 -13.08
N CYS A 156 13.54 4.48 -12.24
CA CYS A 156 13.47 4.33 -10.78
C CYS A 156 12.07 4.02 -10.24
N GLY A 157 11.09 3.80 -11.12
CA GLY A 157 9.75 3.38 -10.72
C GLY A 157 9.77 2.02 -10.00
N VAL A 158 9.04 1.92 -8.90
CA VAL A 158 8.85 0.67 -8.16
C VAL A 158 7.56 0.02 -8.64
N LEU A 159 7.68 -1.19 -9.19
CA LEU A 159 6.52 -2.02 -9.53
C LEU A 159 6.13 -2.83 -8.28
N LEU A 160 4.89 -2.67 -7.83
CA LEU A 160 4.32 -3.34 -6.66
C LEU A 160 3.21 -4.30 -7.10
N THR A 161 3.11 -5.42 -6.40
CA THR A 161 2.03 -6.40 -6.55
C THR A 161 1.36 -6.58 -5.20
N LYS A 162 0.02 -6.60 -5.17
CA LYS A 162 -0.73 -7.02 -3.99
C LYS A 162 -0.67 -8.54 -3.87
N ILE A 163 0.22 -9.03 -3.01
CA ILE A 163 0.47 -10.47 -2.88
C ILE A 163 -0.61 -11.16 -2.04
N MET A 164 -1.18 -10.45 -1.08
CA MET A 164 -2.26 -10.87 -0.18
C MET A 164 -3.08 -9.64 0.26
N PRO A 165 -4.26 -9.79 0.88
CA PRO A 165 -5.04 -8.65 1.39
C PRO A 165 -4.20 -7.73 2.28
N GLY A 166 -4.13 -6.44 1.93
CA GLY A 166 -3.34 -5.42 2.64
C GLY A 166 -1.81 -5.60 2.61
N VAL A 167 -1.25 -6.51 1.79
CA VAL A 167 0.20 -6.78 1.72
C VAL A 167 0.69 -6.63 0.29
N TYR A 168 1.73 -5.81 0.13
CA TYR A 168 2.30 -5.45 -1.17
C TYR A 168 3.79 -5.69 -1.19
N GLU A 169 4.30 -6.24 -2.29
CA GLU A 169 5.74 -6.45 -2.50
C GLU A 169 6.16 -6.01 -3.89
N GLY A 170 7.40 -5.59 -4.03
CA GLY A 170 7.91 -5.13 -5.31
C GLY A 170 9.30 -4.54 -5.29
N GLY A 171 9.64 -3.87 -6.38
CA GLY A 171 10.95 -3.27 -6.55
C GLY A 171 11.14 -2.58 -7.90
N THR A 172 12.28 -1.90 -8.02
CA THR A 172 12.75 -1.38 -9.31
C THR A 172 13.05 -2.52 -10.28
N GLN A 173 12.82 -2.30 -11.57
CA GLN A 173 13.03 -3.31 -12.60
C GLN A 173 14.38 -3.11 -13.32
N GLY A 174 15.17 -4.19 -13.42
CA GLY A 174 16.46 -4.18 -14.11
C GLY A 174 17.46 -3.18 -13.52
N THR A 175 18.23 -2.53 -14.39
CA THR A 175 19.30 -1.57 -14.04
C THR A 175 19.01 -0.14 -14.51
N GLY A 176 17.75 0.15 -14.88
CA GLY A 176 17.37 1.41 -15.50
C GLY A 176 17.37 2.62 -14.56
N CYS A 177 17.31 2.41 -13.24
CA CYS A 177 17.38 3.49 -12.27
C CYS A 177 18.82 3.99 -12.12
N LEU A 178 19.21 4.94 -12.97
CA LEU A 178 20.57 5.47 -12.96
C LEU A 178 20.90 6.19 -11.64
N SER A 179 22.14 6.00 -11.20
CA SER A 179 22.67 6.63 -9.99
C SER A 179 24.16 6.86 -10.17
N SER A 180 24.65 8.04 -9.76
CA SER A 180 26.07 8.36 -9.70
C SER A 180 26.59 8.44 -8.26
N LEU A 181 25.74 8.11 -7.28
CA LEU A 181 26.08 8.21 -5.87
C LEU A 181 27.20 7.21 -5.52
N ARG A 182 28.29 7.70 -4.92
CA ARG A 182 29.42 6.88 -4.43
C ARG A 182 29.96 5.87 -5.45
N GLY A 183 30.01 6.25 -6.73
CA GLY A 183 30.54 5.40 -7.80
C GLY A 183 29.58 4.35 -8.34
N ALA A 184 28.30 4.41 -7.96
CA ALA A 184 27.28 3.58 -8.61
C ALA A 184 27.08 4.01 -10.07
N THR A 185 26.49 3.11 -10.86
CA THR A 185 25.92 3.36 -12.18
C THR A 185 24.41 3.17 -12.17
N TYR A 186 23.89 2.30 -11.30
CA TYR A 186 22.47 2.14 -11.07
C TYR A 186 22.16 1.88 -9.59
N ALA A 187 20.90 2.09 -9.22
CA ALA A 187 20.34 1.74 -7.93
C ALA A 187 19.20 0.75 -8.09
N THR A 188 18.98 -0.06 -7.07
CA THR A 188 17.78 -0.90 -6.96
C THR A 188 17.07 -0.66 -5.65
N SER A 189 15.76 -0.85 -5.64
CA SER A 189 14.95 -0.87 -4.44
C SER A 189 14.14 -2.16 -4.38
N LYS A 190 14.04 -2.76 -3.19
CA LYS A 190 13.05 -3.78 -2.84
C LYS A 190 12.15 -3.23 -1.76
N VAL A 191 10.85 -3.48 -1.88
CA VAL A 191 9.83 -2.87 -1.02
C VAL A 191 8.83 -3.95 -0.59
N HIS A 192 8.49 -3.93 0.69
CA HIS A 192 7.36 -4.66 1.27
C HIS A 192 6.54 -3.67 2.10
N ILE A 193 5.22 -3.69 1.97
CA ILE A 193 4.30 -2.74 2.60
C ILE A 193 3.11 -3.49 3.18
N ASP A 194 2.77 -3.18 4.43
CA ASP A 194 1.56 -3.68 5.08
C ASP A 194 0.93 -2.64 6.03
N SER A 195 -0.04 -3.05 6.85
CA SER A 195 -0.68 -2.17 7.84
C SER A 195 0.27 -1.69 8.94
N THR A 196 1.33 -2.46 9.22
CA THR A 196 2.29 -2.21 10.30
C THR A 196 3.43 -1.29 9.88
N GLY A 197 3.72 -1.20 8.59
CA GLY A 197 4.74 -0.29 8.07
C GLY A 197 5.31 -0.70 6.72
N LEU A 198 6.60 -0.37 6.54
CA LEU A 198 7.34 -0.62 5.30
C LEU A 198 8.67 -1.28 5.62
N TYR A 199 9.10 -2.18 4.75
CA TYR A 199 10.48 -2.61 4.65
C TYR A 199 11.02 -2.15 3.29
N THR A 200 12.15 -1.45 3.30
CA THR A 200 12.77 -0.95 2.06
C THR A 200 14.26 -1.26 2.02
N TRP A 201 14.74 -1.75 0.89
CA TRP A 201 16.14 -2.08 0.70
C TRP A 201 16.69 -1.41 -0.55
N ASP A 202 17.30 -0.26 -0.34
CA ASP A 202 17.94 0.54 -1.39
C ASP A 202 19.44 0.23 -1.45
N GLN A 203 19.92 -0.12 -2.62
CA GLN A 203 21.32 -0.47 -2.88
C GLN A 203 21.79 0.16 -4.18
N GLY A 204 23.06 0.54 -4.24
CA GLY A 204 23.69 1.02 -5.47
C GLY A 204 24.81 0.11 -5.92
N PHE A 205 24.91 -0.05 -7.24
CA PHE A 205 25.81 -0.98 -7.88
C PHE A 205 26.62 -0.26 -8.96
N ASP A 206 27.88 -0.67 -9.14
CA ASP A 206 28.71 -0.22 -10.25
C ASP A 206 28.36 -0.93 -11.57
N LYS A 207 29.09 -0.60 -12.65
CA LYS A 207 28.88 -1.18 -13.99
C LYS A 207 29.06 -2.70 -14.06
N ASP A 208 29.79 -3.29 -13.12
CA ASP A 208 30.08 -4.71 -13.07
C ASP A 208 29.09 -5.45 -12.14
N GLY A 209 28.10 -4.73 -11.61
CA GLY A 209 27.07 -5.26 -10.72
C GLY A 209 27.52 -5.45 -9.28
N LYS A 210 28.65 -4.86 -8.89
CA LYS A 210 29.12 -4.90 -7.50
C LYS A 210 28.46 -3.80 -6.69
N GLN A 211 27.93 -4.15 -5.52
CA GLN A 211 27.36 -3.17 -4.60
C GLN A 211 28.46 -2.21 -4.11
N VAL A 212 28.19 -0.91 -4.20
CA VAL A 212 29.09 0.18 -3.80
C VAL A 212 28.52 1.06 -2.69
N TRP A 213 27.20 1.05 -2.49
CA TRP A 213 26.56 1.68 -1.34
C TRP A 213 25.23 1.00 -0.97
N GLY A 214 24.67 1.40 0.17
CA GLY A 214 23.45 0.83 0.73
C GLY A 214 23.76 -0.25 1.77
N ALA A 215 22.74 -0.69 2.48
CA ALA A 215 22.90 -1.73 3.49
C ALA A 215 23.21 -3.09 2.82
N VAL A 216 24.12 -3.85 3.42
CA VAL A 216 24.52 -5.18 2.91
C VAL A 216 23.75 -6.29 3.62
N LYS A 217 23.46 -6.11 4.91
CA LYS A 217 22.85 -7.12 5.78
C LYS A 217 21.35 -7.30 5.55
N SER A 218 20.61 -6.19 5.51
CA SER A 218 19.16 -6.15 5.29
C SER A 218 18.71 -4.74 4.91
N GLY A 219 17.45 -4.59 4.49
CA GLY A 219 16.78 -3.31 4.33
C GLY A 219 16.42 -2.64 5.66
N TYR A 220 15.94 -1.41 5.56
CA TYR A 220 15.39 -0.64 6.66
C TYR A 220 13.98 -1.10 7.01
N GLU A 221 13.71 -1.27 8.31
CA GLU A 221 12.40 -1.63 8.85
C GLU A 221 11.71 -0.38 9.42
N PHE A 222 10.80 0.20 8.65
CA PHE A 222 10.01 1.36 9.07
C PHE A 222 8.70 0.93 9.72
N LYS A 223 8.57 1.11 11.03
CA LYS A 223 7.32 0.85 11.75
C LYS A 223 6.43 2.09 11.75
N ARG A 224 5.14 1.90 11.47
CA ARG A 224 4.14 2.96 11.56
C ARG A 224 4.11 3.53 12.97
N GLN A 225 4.15 4.84 13.07
CA GLN A 225 4.03 5.56 14.32
C GLN A 225 2.56 5.85 14.59
N VAL A 226 2.13 5.67 15.83
CA VAL A 226 0.82 6.13 16.29
C VAL A 226 0.90 7.66 16.36
N GLN A 227 -0.05 8.34 15.71
CA GLN A 227 -0.20 9.80 15.82
C GLN A 227 -0.88 10.15 17.13
#